data_AF-A0A8S4QJK4-F1
#
_entry.id   AF-A0A8S4QJK4-F1
#
_cell.length_a   1.000
_cell.length_b   1.000
_cell.length_c   1.000
_cell.angle_alpha   90.00
_cell.angle_beta   90.00
_cell.angle_gamma   90.00
#
_symmetry.space_group_name_H-M   'P 1'
#
loop_
_entity.id
_entity.type
_entity.pdbx_description
1 polymer ?
#
loop_
_entity_poly.entity_id
_entity_poly.type
_entity_poly.pdbx_seq_one_letter_code
_entity_poly.pdbx_strand_id
1 'polypeptide(L)'
;MQLCKQIKNLKVMVHVSSAFVNSYLTEAHERVYDAPAEVESIINVAQKLTDQALNDIERTLLKNHPNTYTFTKHLAEHEVKDCSDMFPCTIVRPTM
;
A
#
# COMPACT_ATOMS: atom_id res chain seq x y z
N MET A 1 -5.25 -7.50 -5.72
CA MET A 1 -5.37 -7.42 -7.19
C MET A 1 -6.00 -8.65 -7.87
N GLN A 2 -6.04 -9.82 -7.22
CA GLN A 2 -6.55 -11.06 -7.84
C GLN A 2 -8.01 -10.97 -8.33
N LEU A 3 -8.90 -10.32 -7.57
CA LEU A 3 -10.29 -10.13 -7.99
C LEU A 3 -10.39 -9.38 -9.33
N CYS A 4 -9.62 -8.31 -9.51
CA CYS A 4 -9.62 -7.53 -10.74
C CYS A 4 -9.25 -8.38 -11.97
N LYS A 5 -8.34 -9.35 -11.82
CA LYS A 5 -7.95 -10.29 -12.88
C LYS A 5 -9.10 -11.21 -13.34
N GLN A 6 -10.13 -11.38 -12.50
CA GLN A 6 -11.29 -12.23 -12.78
C GLN A 6 -12.50 -11.46 -13.32
N ILE A 7 -12.50 -10.12 -13.20
CA ILE A 7 -13.61 -9.29 -13.65
C ILE A 7 -13.60 -9.19 -15.18
N LYS A 8 -14.63 -9.76 -15.81
CA LYS A 8 -14.84 -9.61 -17.26
C LYS A 8 -15.15 -8.15 -17.58
N ASN A 9 -14.52 -7.63 -18.64
CA ASN A 9 -14.71 -6.25 -19.12
C ASN A 9 -14.39 -5.16 -18.09
N LEU A 10 -13.43 -5.40 -17.18
CA LEU A 10 -12.92 -4.37 -16.27
C LEU A 10 -12.47 -3.14 -17.07
N LYS A 11 -13.07 -1.98 -16.78
CA LYS A 11 -12.76 -0.73 -17.47
C LYS A 11 -11.56 -0.02 -16.85
N VAL A 12 -11.55 0.08 -15.53
CA VAL A 12 -10.45 0.67 -14.77
C VAL A 12 -10.56 0.21 -13.31
N MET A 13 -9.43 0.00 -12.66
CA MET A 13 -9.34 -0.15 -11.21
C MET A 13 -8.78 1.15 -10.62
N VAL A 14 -9.54 1.79 -9.72
CA VAL A 14 -9.11 3.01 -9.03
C VAL A 14 -8.78 2.68 -7.58
N HIS A 15 -7.51 2.78 -7.22
CA HIS A 15 -7.10 2.68 -5.83
C HIS A 15 -7.16 4.05 -5.17
N VAL A 16 -8.02 4.19 -4.16
CA VAL A 16 -8.09 5.39 -3.33
C VAL A 16 -7.09 5.25 -2.19
N SER A 17 -5.97 5.94 -2.31
CA SER A 17 -4.91 6.02 -1.31
C SER A 17 -5.14 7.21 -0.38
N SER A 18 -4.12 8.02 -0.10
CA SER A 18 -4.18 9.21 0.75
C SER A 18 -3.08 10.20 0.36
N ALA A 19 -3.35 11.49 0.45
CA ALA A 19 -2.34 12.53 0.34
C ALA A 19 -1.26 12.41 1.44
N PHE A 20 -1.57 11.74 2.55
CA PHE A 20 -0.66 11.54 3.68
C PHE A 20 0.19 10.27 3.57
N VAL A 21 0.07 9.49 2.49
CA VAL A 21 0.80 8.21 2.33
C VAL A 21 2.31 8.38 2.47
N ASN A 22 2.84 9.52 2.01
CA ASN A 22 4.25 9.89 2.09
C ASN A 22 4.55 10.98 3.13
N SER A 23 3.72 11.11 4.17
CA SER A 23 3.87 12.13 5.23
C SER A 23 5.16 12.02 6.06
N TYR A 24 5.95 10.96 5.87
CA TYR A 24 7.30 10.82 6.40
C TYR A 24 8.35 11.65 5.63
N LEU A 25 7.98 12.20 4.47
CA LEU A 25 8.78 13.14 3.69
C LEU A 25 8.35 14.57 3.97
N THR A 26 9.31 15.50 3.93
CA THR A 26 9.03 16.94 4.03
C THR A 26 8.38 17.49 2.76
N GLU A 27 8.71 16.91 1.60
CA GLU A 27 8.15 17.26 0.30
C GLU A 27 7.80 15.99 -0.48
N ALA A 28 6.55 15.91 -0.95
CA ALA A 28 6.05 14.79 -1.74
C ALA A 28 5.77 15.22 -3.18
N HIS A 29 6.14 14.39 -4.14
CA HIS A 29 5.89 14.57 -5.57
C HIS A 29 4.90 13.52 -6.08
N GLU A 30 4.28 13.79 -7.23
CA GLU A 30 3.36 12.87 -7.90
C GLU A 30 4.12 11.69 -8.54
N ARG A 31 4.54 10.75 -7.69
CA ARG A 31 5.20 9.50 -8.06
C ARG A 31 4.91 8.41 -7.04
N VAL A 32 5.13 7.16 -7.43
CA VAL A 32 5.21 6.05 -6.47
C VAL A 32 6.65 6.00 -5.97
N TYR A 33 6.82 6.09 -4.65
CA TYR A 33 8.14 6.01 -4.00
C TYR A 33 8.56 4.55 -3.86
N ASP A 34 9.77 4.29 -3.36
CA ASP A 34 10.23 2.92 -3.16
C ASP A 34 9.44 2.21 -2.05
N ALA A 35 9.17 0.92 -2.26
CA ALA A 35 8.34 0.14 -1.36
C ALA A 35 8.94 0.12 0.04
N PRO A 36 8.13 0.36 1.11
CA PRO A 36 8.65 0.33 2.47
C PRO A 36 8.98 -1.10 2.91
N ALA A 37 8.40 -2.12 2.27
CA ALA A 37 8.67 -3.54 2.46
C ALA A 37 8.07 -4.36 1.30
N GLU A 38 8.48 -5.62 1.19
CA GLU A 38 7.84 -6.60 0.30
C GLU A 38 6.42 -6.94 0.81
N VAL A 39 5.39 -6.68 -0.01
CA VAL A 39 3.97 -6.80 0.36
C VAL A 39 3.64 -8.20 0.87
N GLU A 40 4.07 -9.23 0.14
CA GLU A 40 3.82 -10.63 0.50
C GLU A 40 4.46 -10.99 1.84
N SER A 41 5.63 -10.43 2.16
CA SER A 41 6.28 -10.67 3.45
C SER A 41 5.46 -10.08 4.60
N ILE A 42 4.90 -8.87 4.42
CA ILE A 42 4.06 -8.22 5.42
C ILE A 42 2.74 -8.97 5.63
N ILE A 43 2.10 -9.44 4.56
CA ILE A 43 0.89 -10.27 4.64
C ILE A 43 1.18 -11.55 5.44
N ASN A 44 2.29 -12.22 5.13
CA ASN A 44 2.69 -13.44 5.83
C ASN A 44 2.95 -13.20 7.33
N VAL A 45 3.57 -12.08 7.70
CA VAL A 45 3.78 -11.70 9.10
C VAL A 45 2.43 -11.45 9.79
N ALA A 46 1.55 -10.67 9.17
CA ALA A 46 0.23 -10.35 9.72
C ALA A 46 -0.68 -11.58 9.91
N GLN A 47 -0.54 -12.60 9.06
CA GLN A 47 -1.32 -13.84 9.17
C GLN A 47 -0.77 -14.83 10.21
N LYS A 48 0.53 -14.79 10.50
CA LYS A 48 1.20 -15.77 11.38
C LYS A 48 1.31 -15.32 12.83
N LEU A 49 1.38 -14.02 13.06
CA LEU A 49 1.55 -13.47 14.40
C LEU A 49 0.21 -13.17 15.07
N THR A 50 0.21 -13.20 16.40
CA THR A 50 -0.90 -12.67 17.20
C THR A 50 -0.89 -11.15 17.18
N ASP A 51 -2.03 -10.53 17.49
CA ASP A 51 -2.13 -9.06 17.60
C ASP A 51 -1.10 -8.48 18.58
N GLN A 52 -0.87 -9.17 19.71
CA GLN A 52 0.16 -8.74 20.67
C GLN A 52 1.56 -8.77 20.06
N ALA A 53 1.93 -9.85 19.38
CA ALA A 53 3.23 -9.95 18.73
C ALA A 53 3.38 -8.93 17.59
N LEU A 54 2.31 -8.59 16.87
CA LEU A 54 2.30 -7.53 15.87
C LEU A 54 2.54 -6.16 16.50
N ASN A 55 1.89 -5.85 17.62
CA ASN A 55 2.09 -4.61 18.35
C ASN A 55 3.54 -4.49 18.85
N ASP A 56 4.13 -5.59 19.31
CA ASP A 56 5.52 -5.61 19.79
C ASP A 56 6.54 -5.29 18.68
N ILE A 57 6.24 -5.66 17.42
CA ILE A 57 7.11 -5.39 16.26
C ILE A 57 6.68 -4.18 15.42
N GLU A 58 5.56 -3.52 15.76
CA GLU A 58 4.92 -2.50 14.92
C GLU A 58 5.90 -1.41 14.50
N ARG A 59 6.64 -0.82 15.46
CA ARG A 59 7.61 0.25 15.18
C ARG A 59 8.69 -0.18 14.19
N THR A 60 9.12 -1.43 14.24
CA THR A 60 10.11 -2.00 13.31
C THR A 60 9.54 -2.12 11.90
N LEU A 61 8.26 -2.47 11.78
CA LEU A 61 7.58 -2.58 10.48
C LEU A 61 7.32 -1.20 9.85
N LEU A 62 6.84 -0.23 10.65
CA LEU A 62 6.47 1.09 10.17
C LEU A 62 7.66 1.91 9.65
N LYS A 63 8.87 1.65 10.16
CA LYS A 63 10.07 2.43 9.82
C LYS A 63 9.83 3.93 10.04
N ASN A 64 9.80 4.71 8.96
CA ASN A 64 9.59 6.16 9.00
C ASN A 64 8.11 6.54 8.93
N HIS A 65 7.20 5.60 8.65
CA HIS A 65 5.78 5.91 8.57
C HIS A 65 5.21 6.25 9.95
N PRO A 66 4.40 7.32 10.07
CA PRO A 66 3.85 7.75 11.36
C PRO A 66 2.81 6.78 11.94
N ASN A 67 2.21 5.92 11.12
CA ASN A 67 1.17 4.97 11.54
C ASN A 67 0.96 3.85 10.50
N THR A 68 0.24 2.81 10.90
CA THR A 68 -0.17 1.66 10.07
C THR A 68 -1.00 2.07 8.84
N TYR A 69 -1.80 3.13 8.93
CA TYR A 69 -2.59 3.62 7.80
C TYR A 69 -1.71 4.08 6.64
N THR A 70 -0.75 4.97 6.89
CA THR A 70 0.16 5.46 5.84
C THR A 70 1.05 4.36 5.29
N PHE A 71 1.51 3.44 6.15
CA PHE A 71 2.32 2.29 5.76
C PHE A 71 1.56 1.32 4.84
N THR A 72 0.35 0.93 5.23
CA THR A 72 -0.45 -0.03 4.44
C THR A 72 -0.98 0.58 3.15
N LYS A 73 -1.32 1.88 3.13
CA LYS A 73 -1.63 2.61 1.89
C LYS A 73 -0.43 2.61 0.93
N HIS A 74 0.77 2.86 1.44
CA HIS A 74 1.97 2.86 0.61
C HIS A 74 2.22 1.47 -0.02
N LEU A 75 2.11 0.40 0.77
CA LEU A 75 2.18 -0.98 0.24
C LEU A 75 1.10 -1.27 -0.81
N ALA A 76 -0.13 -0.80 -0.60
CA ALA A 76 -1.21 -0.99 -1.57
C ALA A 76 -0.97 -0.25 -2.89
N GLU A 77 -0.34 0.93 -2.87
CA GLU A 77 0.08 1.62 -4.10
C GLU A 77 1.06 0.79 -4.95
N HIS A 78 1.92 0.00 -4.30
CA HIS A 78 2.83 -0.91 -5.01
C HIS A 78 2.09 -2.06 -5.70
N GLU A 79 1.13 -2.69 -5.04
CA GLU A 79 0.27 -3.71 -5.67
C GLU A 79 -0.44 -3.18 -6.91
N VAL A 80 -0.83 -1.89 -6.89
CA VAL A 80 -1.45 -1.21 -8.04
C VAL A 80 -0.43 -1.00 -9.15
N LYS A 81 0.74 -0.46 -8.82
CA LYS A 81 1.84 -0.25 -9.78
C LYS A 81 2.23 -1.55 -10.48
N ASP A 82 2.36 -2.65 -9.73
CA ASP A 82 2.81 -3.95 -10.25
C ASP A 82 1.78 -4.63 -11.17
N CYS A 83 0.52 -4.20 -11.11
CA CYS A 83 -0.55 -4.69 -11.99
C CYS A 83 -0.86 -3.74 -13.15
N SER A 84 -0.15 -2.62 -13.28
CA SER A 84 -0.42 -1.59 -14.30
C SER A 84 -0.31 -2.10 -15.75
N ASP A 85 0.51 -3.13 -15.97
CA ASP A 85 0.64 -3.80 -17.28
C ASP A 85 -0.49 -4.81 -17.56
N MET A 86 -1.30 -5.18 -16.56
CA MET A 86 -2.32 -6.22 -16.69
C MET A 86 -3.69 -5.66 -17.06
N PHE A 87 -4.04 -4.48 -16.55
CA PHE A 87 -5.30 -3.79 -16.82
C PHE A 87 -5.19 -2.31 -16.45
N PRO A 88 -6.04 -1.44 -17.02
CA PRO A 88 -6.03 -0.03 -16.67
C PRO A 88 -6.24 0.17 -15.17
N CYS A 89 -5.30 0.84 -14.52
CA CYS A 89 -5.42 1.21 -13.11
C CYS A 89 -4.82 2.57 -12.81
N THR A 90 -5.26 3.17 -11.71
CA THR A 90 -4.72 4.44 -11.25
C THR A 90 -4.79 4.55 -9.73
N ILE A 91 -3.95 5.42 -9.18
CA ILE A 91 -3.91 5.77 -7.76
C ILE A 91 -4.44 7.19 -7.62
N VAL A 92 -5.37 7.39 -6.69
CA VAL A 92 -5.87 8.72 -6.32
C VAL A 92 -5.55 8.96 -4.85
N ARG A 93 -4.94 10.10 -4.54
CA ARG A 93 -4.49 10.48 -3.18
C ARG A 93 -5.31 11.65 -2.63
N PRO A 94 -6.52 11.41 -2.07
CA PRO A 94 -7.34 12.47 -1.50
C PRO A 94 -6.75 13.00 -0.17
N THR A 95 -7.10 14.24 0.18
CA THR A 95 -6.68 14.91 1.43
C THR A 95 -7.67 14.73 2.58
N MET A 96 -8.83 14.10 2.35
CA MET A 96 -9.90 13.88 3.32
C MET A 96 -10.36 12.43 3.30
#